data_AF-A0A3D8YV72-F1
#
_entry.id   AF-A0A3D8YV72-F1
#
_cell.length_a   1.000
_cell.length_b   1.000
_cell.length_c   1.000
_cell.angle_alpha   90.00
_cell.angle_beta   90.00
_cell.angle_gamma   90.00
#
_symmetry.space_group_name_H-M   'P 1'
#
loop_
_entity.id
_entity.type
_entity.pdbx_description
1 polymer ?
#
loop_
_entity_poly.entity_id
_entity_poly.type
_entity_poly.pdbx_seq_one_letter_code
_entity_poly.pdbx_strand_id
1 'polypeptide(L)'
;MEPTQWTLTETFQFPAEYGKAVSAQEVKVTAGYTEHQTEDAVRLSGIYHVAANVGFDGEGQEAALDSDAILIDDVDVQEKSGYFEYAVPLLVDLPTNEDGQLKATVIDASATATDDGALTVMWTVEAKLAEVEAVAKNTTVGGEQAEPQTTTAAVTAGLDSSSVNQVETTLAYSEDHEMLAFISDLEDDVTVTSFRLNDVFVE
;
A
#
# COMPACT_ATOMS: atom_id res chain seq x y z
N MET A 1 -22.43 3.87 15.16
CA MET A 1 -22.38 2.88 14.05
C MET A 1 -22.19 1.49 14.63
N GLU A 2 -22.88 0.51 14.07
CA GLU A 2 -22.63 -0.91 14.39
C GLU A 2 -21.26 -1.33 13.83
N PRO A 3 -20.55 -2.28 14.46
CA PRO A 3 -19.25 -2.72 13.96
C PRO A 3 -19.40 -3.38 12.59
N THR A 4 -18.70 -2.85 11.59
CA THR A 4 -18.68 -3.38 10.23
C THR A 4 -17.53 -4.38 10.12
N GLN A 5 -17.80 -5.59 9.61
CA GLN A 5 -16.78 -6.63 9.44
C GLN A 5 -16.68 -7.08 8.00
N TRP A 6 -15.46 -7.35 7.56
CA TRP A 6 -15.19 -7.95 6.26
C TRP A 6 -14.02 -8.92 6.33
N THR A 7 -14.04 -9.92 5.47
CA THR A 7 -13.02 -10.97 5.39
C THR A 7 -12.34 -10.92 4.02
N LEU A 8 -11.02 -11.01 4.02
CA LEU A 8 -10.21 -11.10 2.80
C LEU A 8 -9.45 -12.43 2.78
N THR A 9 -9.16 -12.90 1.58
CA THR A 9 -8.39 -14.11 1.33
C THR A 9 -7.40 -13.85 0.21
N GLU A 10 -6.12 -14.11 0.46
CA GLU A 10 -5.06 -14.03 -0.54
C GLU A 10 -4.28 -15.34 -0.58
N THR A 11 -3.80 -15.72 -1.77
CA THR A 11 -3.00 -16.93 -1.97
C THR A 11 -1.62 -16.54 -2.43
N PHE A 12 -0.61 -17.06 -1.75
CA PHE A 12 0.81 -16.83 -2.01
C PHE A 12 1.46 -18.09 -2.54
N GLN A 13 2.24 -17.95 -3.59
CA GLN A 13 3.06 -19.01 -4.17
C GLN A 13 4.54 -18.66 -4.01
N PHE A 14 5.36 -19.70 -4.03
CA PHE A 14 6.80 -19.58 -3.76
C PHE A 14 7.59 -20.16 -4.92
N PRO A 15 8.77 -19.59 -5.23
CA PRO A 15 9.70 -20.15 -6.19
C PRO A 15 10.04 -21.62 -5.90
N ALA A 16 10.24 -22.38 -6.98
CA ALA A 16 10.56 -23.81 -6.91
C ALA A 16 11.86 -24.09 -6.13
N GLU A 17 12.75 -23.12 -5.97
CA GLU A 17 13.98 -23.25 -5.17
C GLU A 17 13.71 -23.50 -3.68
N TYR A 18 12.57 -23.06 -3.16
CA TYR A 18 12.19 -23.25 -1.76
C TYR A 18 11.41 -24.56 -1.52
N GLY A 19 10.89 -25.18 -2.60
CA GLY A 19 10.00 -26.34 -2.51
C GLY A 19 8.54 -25.92 -2.27
N LYS A 20 7.70 -26.87 -1.86
CA LYS A 20 6.27 -26.61 -1.65
C LYS A 20 5.98 -26.17 -0.23
N ALA A 21 5.06 -25.21 -0.07
CA ALA A 21 4.51 -24.90 1.25
C ALA A 21 3.70 -26.10 1.75
N VAL A 22 4.09 -26.66 2.90
CA VAL A 22 3.45 -27.83 3.52
C VAL A 22 2.81 -27.51 4.87
N SER A 23 3.17 -26.39 5.48
CA SER A 23 2.56 -25.94 6.73
C SER A 23 2.57 -24.42 6.86
N ALA A 24 1.55 -23.91 7.54
CA ALA A 24 1.52 -22.53 8.03
C ALA A 24 1.86 -22.55 9.52
N GLN A 25 3.01 -21.99 9.90
CA GLN A 25 3.46 -22.03 11.29
C GLN A 25 2.90 -20.85 12.09
N GLU A 26 2.97 -19.66 11.50
CA GLU A 26 2.46 -18.43 12.10
C GLU A 26 2.06 -17.45 11.00
N VAL A 27 0.99 -16.69 11.24
CA VAL A 27 0.62 -15.56 10.38
C VAL A 27 0.19 -14.38 11.23
N LYS A 28 0.60 -13.19 10.82
CA LYS A 28 0.23 -11.92 11.42
C LYS A 28 -0.15 -10.96 10.32
N VAL A 29 -1.37 -10.44 10.41
CA VAL A 29 -1.85 -9.40 9.50
C VAL A 29 -2.11 -8.13 10.30
N THR A 30 -1.55 -7.01 9.86
CA THR A 30 -1.76 -5.70 10.49
C THR A 30 -2.30 -4.72 9.47
N ALA A 31 -3.36 -3.98 9.83
CA ALA A 31 -3.93 -2.95 8.97
C ALA A 31 -3.25 -1.60 9.25
N GLY A 32 -2.65 -1.01 8.23
CA GLY A 32 -2.14 0.36 8.24
C GLY A 32 -2.92 1.21 7.25
N TYR A 33 -3.65 2.22 7.72
CA TYR A 33 -4.51 3.03 6.87
C TYR A 33 -4.55 4.49 7.30
N THR A 34 -4.96 5.32 6.35
CA THR A 34 -5.35 6.71 6.56
C THR A 34 -6.85 6.82 6.30
N GLU A 35 -7.53 7.58 7.14
CA GLU A 35 -8.96 7.86 7.00
C GLU A 35 -9.17 9.14 6.19
N HIS A 36 -10.08 9.08 5.22
CA HIS A 36 -10.54 10.20 4.42
C HIS A 36 -12.05 10.35 4.59
N GLN A 37 -12.47 11.36 5.36
CA GLN A 37 -13.88 11.65 5.55
C GLN A 37 -14.41 12.55 4.43
N THR A 38 -15.58 12.20 3.91
CA THR A 38 -16.39 13.00 2.97
C THR A 38 -17.78 13.23 3.57
N GLU A 39 -18.62 14.02 2.92
CA GLU A 39 -19.99 14.28 3.38
C GLU A 39 -20.84 12.98 3.42
N ASP A 40 -20.59 12.07 2.47
CA ASP A 40 -21.43 10.89 2.23
C ASP A 40 -20.80 9.54 2.66
N ALA A 41 -19.46 9.49 2.80
CA ALA A 41 -18.75 8.28 3.20
C ALA A 41 -17.43 8.55 3.95
N VAL A 42 -16.94 7.54 4.67
CA VAL A 42 -15.58 7.48 5.20
C VAL A 42 -14.79 6.43 4.42
N ARG A 43 -13.74 6.87 3.74
CA ARG A 43 -12.84 6.01 2.97
C ARG A 43 -11.59 5.68 3.78
N LEU A 44 -11.30 4.40 3.97
CA LEU A 44 -10.02 3.95 4.51
C LEU A 44 -9.10 3.58 3.34
N SER A 45 -7.90 4.16 3.30
CA SER A 45 -6.90 3.88 2.27
C SER A 45 -5.55 3.54 2.91
N GLY A 46 -4.92 2.44 2.49
CA GLY A 46 -3.63 2.01 3.00
C GLY A 46 -3.24 0.62 2.55
N ILE A 47 -2.66 -0.17 3.47
CA ILE A 47 -2.23 -1.55 3.23
C ILE A 47 -2.53 -2.45 4.43
N TYR A 48 -2.75 -3.73 4.15
CA TYR A 48 -2.54 -4.81 5.10
C TYR A 48 -1.11 -5.30 4.97
N HIS A 49 -0.35 -5.27 6.05
CA HIS A 49 0.96 -5.90 6.13
C HIS A 49 0.76 -7.34 6.62
N VAL A 50 1.01 -8.29 5.74
CA VAL A 50 0.98 -9.74 5.99
C VAL A 50 2.40 -10.19 6.26
N ALA A 51 2.63 -10.80 7.41
CA ALA A 51 3.89 -11.44 7.77
C ALA A 51 3.60 -12.89 8.16
N ALA A 52 4.30 -13.85 7.57
CA ALA A 52 4.02 -15.26 7.82
C ALA A 52 5.29 -16.12 7.84
N ASN A 53 5.25 -17.14 8.71
CA ASN A 53 6.22 -18.22 8.76
C ASN A 53 5.61 -19.46 8.10
N VAL A 54 6.29 -19.97 7.09
CA VAL A 54 5.85 -21.08 6.23
C VAL A 54 6.82 -22.23 6.38
N GLY A 55 6.32 -23.46 6.49
CA GLY A 55 7.12 -24.66 6.40
C GLY A 55 7.18 -25.18 4.97
N PHE A 56 8.37 -25.50 4.50
CA PHE A 56 8.64 -26.05 3.18
C PHE A 56 9.10 -27.52 3.27
N ASP A 57 8.79 -28.31 2.26
CA ASP A 57 9.30 -29.69 2.15
C ASP A 57 10.80 -29.74 1.82
N GLY A 58 11.31 -28.72 1.14
CA GLY A 58 12.69 -28.61 0.65
C GLY A 58 12.96 -29.46 -0.59
N GLU A 59 11.92 -30.04 -1.19
CA GLU A 59 12.03 -30.81 -2.43
C GLU A 59 11.69 -29.85 -3.57
N GLY A 60 12.74 -29.28 -4.18
CA GLY A 60 12.61 -28.25 -5.22
C GLY A 60 11.83 -28.75 -6.42
N GLN A 61 10.52 -28.55 -6.39
CA GLN A 61 9.59 -28.98 -7.40
C GLN A 61 8.75 -27.78 -7.79
N GLU A 62 8.58 -27.60 -9.10
CA GLU A 62 7.79 -26.49 -9.63
C GLU A 62 6.36 -26.59 -9.08
N ALA A 63 5.97 -25.59 -8.27
CA ALA A 63 4.58 -25.36 -7.95
C ALA A 63 3.85 -25.01 -9.25
N ALA A 64 2.65 -25.57 -9.43
CA ALA A 64 1.81 -25.14 -10.55
C ALA A 64 1.45 -23.68 -10.29
N LEU A 65 1.91 -22.77 -11.15
CA LEU A 65 1.61 -21.36 -10.99
C LEU A 65 0.12 -21.14 -11.19
N ASP A 66 -0.57 -20.71 -10.14
CA ASP A 66 -1.96 -20.30 -10.21
C ASP A 66 -1.97 -18.85 -10.67
N SER A 67 -2.73 -18.56 -11.73
CA SER A 67 -2.77 -17.21 -12.31
C SER A 67 -3.32 -16.15 -11.34
N ASP A 68 -3.99 -16.59 -10.27
CA ASP A 68 -4.58 -15.73 -9.25
C ASP A 68 -3.75 -15.69 -7.95
N ALA A 69 -2.63 -16.42 -7.87
CA ALA A 69 -1.74 -16.39 -6.73
C ALA A 69 -0.64 -15.34 -6.90
N ILE A 70 -0.19 -14.81 -5.77
CA ILE A 70 0.90 -13.85 -5.68
C ILE A 70 2.20 -14.62 -5.51
N LEU A 71 3.11 -14.50 -6.47
CA LEU A 71 4.46 -15.08 -6.35
C LEU A 71 5.30 -14.23 -5.37
N ILE A 72 5.86 -14.89 -4.36
CA ILE A 72 6.72 -14.28 -3.35
C ILE A 72 8.16 -14.72 -3.60
N ASP A 73 8.94 -13.84 -4.22
CA ASP A 73 10.35 -14.09 -4.52
C ASP A 73 11.27 -13.87 -3.30
N ASP A 74 10.89 -12.95 -2.40
CA ASP A 74 11.70 -12.58 -1.24
C ASP A 74 11.25 -13.36 0.00
N VAL A 75 11.82 -14.55 0.17
CA VAL A 75 11.59 -15.40 1.34
C VAL A 75 12.93 -15.63 2.06
N ASP A 76 13.00 -15.29 3.34
CA ASP A 76 14.14 -15.65 4.19
C ASP A 76 13.98 -17.11 4.63
N VAL A 77 14.63 -18.03 3.91
CA VAL A 77 14.57 -19.47 4.18
C VAL A 77 15.74 -19.93 5.04
N GLN A 78 15.41 -20.55 6.17
CA GLN A 78 16.33 -21.25 7.05
C GLN A 78 15.92 -22.72 7.17
N GLU A 79 16.73 -23.61 6.56
CA GLU A 79 16.49 -25.05 6.47
C GLU A 79 15.17 -25.42 5.78
N LYS A 80 14.07 -25.50 6.54
CA LYS A 80 12.72 -25.85 6.08
C LYS A 80 11.66 -24.85 6.53
N SER A 81 12.06 -23.76 7.15
CA SER A 81 11.17 -22.66 7.55
C SER A 81 11.54 -21.45 6.72
N GLY A 82 10.55 -20.80 6.11
CA GLY A 82 10.74 -19.51 5.45
C GLY A 82 9.84 -18.45 6.04
N TYR A 83 10.37 -17.23 6.09
CA TYR A 83 9.65 -16.05 6.50
C TYR A 83 9.47 -15.12 5.30
N PHE A 84 8.26 -14.58 5.14
CA PHE A 84 8.00 -13.55 4.14
C PHE A 84 7.09 -12.46 4.67
N GLU A 85 7.17 -11.30 4.03
CA GLU A 85 6.28 -10.18 4.24
C GLU A 85 5.69 -9.71 2.91
N TYR A 86 4.42 -9.29 2.93
CA TYR A 86 3.74 -8.77 1.76
C TYR A 86 2.75 -7.67 2.14
N ALA A 87 2.62 -6.66 1.29
CA ALA A 87 1.70 -5.56 1.47
C ALA A 87 0.51 -5.70 0.51
N VAL A 88 -0.68 -5.93 1.07
CA VAL A 88 -1.94 -6.02 0.31
C VAL A 88 -2.64 -4.67 0.35
N PRO A 89 -3.06 -4.08 -0.77
CA PRO A 89 -3.80 -2.81 -0.77
C PRO A 89 -5.08 -2.87 0.07
N LEU A 90 -5.31 -1.82 0.85
CA LEU A 90 -6.53 -1.59 1.62
C LEU A 90 -7.24 -0.39 1.01
N LEU A 91 -8.45 -0.62 0.50
CA LEU A 91 -9.36 0.43 0.06
C LEU A 91 -10.78 -0.01 0.39
N VAL A 92 -11.41 0.67 1.35
CA VAL A 92 -12.80 0.36 1.74
C VAL A 92 -13.56 1.66 1.95
N ASP A 93 -14.78 1.70 1.41
CA ASP A 93 -15.74 2.77 1.62
C ASP A 93 -16.75 2.33 2.66
N LEU A 94 -16.81 3.07 3.76
CA LEU A 94 -17.74 2.85 4.86
C LEU A 94 -18.77 3.98 4.88
N PRO A 95 -20.02 3.73 5.28
CA PRO A 95 -21.03 4.79 5.36
C PRO A 95 -20.60 5.88 6.36
N THR A 96 -21.00 7.13 6.09
CA THR A 96 -20.69 8.26 6.98
C THR A 96 -21.07 7.94 8.42
N ASN A 97 -20.13 8.22 9.32
CA ASN A 97 -20.32 8.11 10.74
C ASN A 97 -20.65 9.49 11.34
N GLU A 98 -21.53 9.51 12.34
CA GLU A 98 -21.67 10.66 13.23
C GLU A 98 -20.35 10.86 14.01
N ASP A 99 -19.92 12.11 14.16
CA ASP A 99 -18.60 12.57 14.66
C ASP A 99 -17.76 11.53 15.43
N GLY A 100 -16.72 10.98 14.79
CA GLY A 100 -15.74 10.10 15.43
C GLY A 100 -14.72 9.52 14.47
N GLN A 101 -13.56 9.12 14.99
CA GLN A 101 -12.51 8.44 14.21
C GLN A 101 -12.81 6.94 14.14
N LEU A 102 -12.78 6.34 12.96
CA LEU A 102 -12.89 4.89 12.79
C LEU A 102 -11.58 4.20 13.14
N LYS A 103 -11.71 3.06 13.81
CA LYS A 103 -10.62 2.14 14.10
C LYS A 103 -10.91 0.78 13.47
N ALA A 104 -10.31 0.53 12.31
CA ALA A 104 -10.22 -0.80 11.71
C ALA A 104 -9.11 -1.60 12.39
N THR A 105 -9.44 -2.81 12.86
CA THR A 105 -8.52 -3.75 13.53
C THR A 105 -8.70 -5.14 12.96
N VAL A 106 -7.61 -5.86 12.67
CA VAL A 106 -7.66 -7.27 12.32
C VAL A 106 -8.01 -8.06 13.59
N ILE A 107 -9.15 -8.76 13.58
CA ILE A 107 -9.65 -9.52 14.74
C ILE A 107 -9.34 -11.01 14.64
N ASP A 108 -9.13 -11.51 13.43
CA ASP A 108 -8.79 -12.91 13.16
C ASP A 108 -7.89 -13.00 11.93
N ALA A 109 -6.90 -13.88 11.97
CA ALA A 109 -6.03 -14.18 10.84
C ALA A 109 -5.61 -15.66 10.91
N SER A 110 -5.69 -16.34 9.78
CA SER A 110 -5.34 -17.75 9.64
C SER A 110 -4.63 -17.99 8.32
N ALA A 111 -3.81 -19.04 8.27
CA ALA A 111 -3.09 -19.43 7.06
C ALA A 111 -3.13 -20.95 6.92
N THR A 112 -3.25 -21.43 5.69
CA THR A 112 -3.35 -22.86 5.36
C THR A 112 -2.53 -23.15 4.11
N ALA A 113 -1.72 -24.21 4.15
CA ALA A 113 -1.00 -24.70 2.98
C ALA A 113 -1.98 -25.49 2.07
N THR A 114 -1.91 -25.27 0.76
CA THR A 114 -2.72 -25.97 -0.23
C THR A 114 -2.00 -27.21 -0.76
N ASP A 115 -2.74 -28.16 -1.32
CA ASP A 115 -2.16 -29.36 -1.93
C ASP A 115 -1.22 -29.04 -3.12
N ASP A 116 -1.43 -27.89 -3.76
CA ASP A 116 -0.64 -27.39 -4.88
C ASP A 116 0.70 -26.76 -4.44
N GLY A 117 0.92 -26.60 -3.12
CA GLY A 117 2.14 -26.04 -2.54
C GLY A 117 2.11 -24.52 -2.36
N ALA A 118 0.93 -23.92 -2.40
CA ALA A 118 0.71 -22.50 -2.10
C ALA A 118 0.32 -22.31 -0.62
N LEU A 119 0.31 -21.06 -0.16
CA LEU A 119 -0.19 -20.65 1.15
C LEU A 119 -1.38 -19.71 0.98
N THR A 120 -2.55 -20.12 1.45
CA THR A 120 -3.71 -19.23 1.52
C THR A 120 -3.79 -18.59 2.90
N VAL A 121 -3.85 -17.26 2.93
CA VAL A 121 -4.02 -16.46 4.14
C VAL A 121 -5.39 -15.81 4.11
N MET A 122 -6.13 -15.94 5.21
CA MET A 122 -7.45 -15.35 5.38
C MET A 122 -7.48 -14.52 6.65
N TRP A 123 -8.01 -13.29 6.59
CA TRP A 123 -8.13 -12.44 7.76
C TRP A 123 -9.44 -11.66 7.77
N THR A 124 -9.95 -11.41 8.98
CA THR A 124 -11.17 -10.65 9.23
C THR A 124 -10.84 -9.36 9.94
N VAL A 125 -11.40 -8.26 9.43
CA VAL A 125 -11.22 -6.91 9.93
C VAL A 125 -12.54 -6.43 10.53
N GLU A 126 -12.47 -5.81 11.70
CA GLU A 126 -13.58 -5.10 12.32
C GLU A 126 -13.28 -3.60 12.33
N ALA A 127 -14.18 -2.81 11.75
CA ALA A 127 -14.19 -1.36 11.88
C ALA A 127 -15.26 -0.92 12.90
N LYS A 128 -14.82 -0.14 13.89
CA LYS A 128 -15.69 0.49 14.89
C LYS A 128 -15.21 1.90 15.20
N LEU A 129 -16.10 2.73 15.73
CA LEU A 129 -15.71 4.04 16.26
C LEU A 129 -14.70 3.85 17.40
N ALA A 130 -13.62 4.63 17.36
CA ALA A 130 -12.63 4.65 18.42
C ALA A 130 -13.27 5.20 19.70
N GLU A 131 -13.29 4.39 20.76
CA GLU A 131 -13.55 4.92 22.10
C GLU A 131 -12.42 5.88 22.47
N VAL A 132 -12.77 7.06 22.98
CA VAL A 132 -11.82 8.08 23.42
C VAL A 132 -11.14 7.61 24.71
N GLU A 133 -10.16 6.72 24.58
CA GLU A 133 -9.21 6.48 25.66
C GLU A 133 -8.31 7.71 25.75
N ALA A 134 -8.48 8.49 26.82
CA ALA A 134 -7.73 9.71 27.10
C ALA A 134 -6.22 9.39 27.20
N VAL A 135 -5.50 9.56 26.09
CA VAL A 135 -4.03 9.53 26.09
C VAL A 135 -3.53 10.79 26.81
N ALA A 136 -3.07 10.59 28.05
CA ALA A 136 -2.32 11.57 28.79
C ALA A 136 -1.08 12.00 27.98
N LYS A 137 -1.11 13.23 27.48
CA LYS A 137 0.03 13.93 26.90
C LYS A 137 1.19 13.91 27.89
N ASN A 138 2.30 13.29 27.52
CA ASN A 138 3.58 13.65 28.11
C ASN A 138 4.36 14.51 27.10
N THR A 139 3.92 15.76 26.99
CA THR A 139 4.75 16.85 26.48
C THR A 139 5.53 17.41 27.66
N THR A 140 6.82 17.10 27.74
CA THR A 140 7.79 17.92 28.48
C THR A 140 8.82 18.43 27.49
N VAL A 141 8.54 19.63 26.99
CA VAL A 141 9.53 20.57 26.46
C VAL A 141 10.24 21.20 27.67
N GLY A 142 11.56 21.38 27.59
CA GLY A 142 12.25 22.37 28.44
C GLY A 142 13.61 21.91 28.95
N GLY A 143 14.67 22.36 28.30
CA GLY A 143 16.05 22.19 28.72
C GLY A 143 17.00 22.95 27.80
N GLU A 144 16.91 24.29 27.85
CA GLU A 144 17.86 25.23 27.26
C GLU A 144 19.34 24.83 27.47
N GLN A 145 20.15 24.99 26.42
CA GLN A 145 21.51 25.50 26.61
C GLN A 145 21.92 26.37 25.41
N ALA A 146 22.29 27.61 25.70
CA ALA A 146 22.65 28.67 24.78
C ALA A 146 24.14 28.65 24.38
N GLU A 147 24.38 28.86 23.07
CA GLU A 147 25.37 29.73 22.38
C GLU A 147 26.90 29.62 22.66
N PRO A 148 27.78 30.25 21.84
CA PRO A 148 27.61 31.00 20.57
C PRO A 148 28.59 30.57 19.44
N GLN A 149 28.48 31.07 18.19
CA GLN A 149 29.58 31.70 17.39
C GLN A 149 29.04 32.45 16.13
N THR A 150 29.25 33.77 16.13
CA THR A 150 29.60 34.74 15.05
C THR A 150 29.82 34.20 13.61
N THR A 151 29.48 34.84 12.47
CA THR A 151 29.54 36.26 12.03
C THR A 151 28.80 36.43 10.66
N THR A 152 28.10 37.56 10.51
CA THR A 152 28.07 38.53 9.39
C THR A 152 28.11 38.06 7.91
N ALA A 153 27.05 38.33 7.15
CA ALA A 153 27.03 39.28 6.02
C ALA A 153 25.62 39.39 5.39
N ALA A 154 25.12 40.62 5.35
CA ALA A 154 23.90 41.01 4.65
C ALA A 154 24.16 41.22 3.15
N VAL A 155 23.21 40.84 2.30
CA VAL A 155 22.95 41.59 1.06
C VAL A 155 21.44 41.61 0.80
N THR A 156 20.91 42.82 0.75
CA THR A 156 19.55 43.20 0.39
C THR A 156 19.47 43.54 -1.10
N ALA A 157 18.41 43.08 -1.78
CA ALA A 157 17.75 43.71 -2.94
C ALA A 157 16.40 42.99 -3.11
N GLY A 158 15.21 43.60 -3.02
CA GLY A 158 14.77 44.87 -3.61
C GLY A 158 14.23 44.58 -5.02
N LEU A 159 12.96 44.16 -5.15
CA LEU A 159 11.85 44.97 -5.74
C LEU A 159 12.23 45.68 -7.05
N ASP A 160 11.59 45.33 -8.18
CA ASP A 160 10.48 46.13 -8.74
C ASP A 160 10.05 45.70 -10.16
N SER A 161 8.72 45.63 -10.33
CA SER A 161 7.89 46.02 -11.48
C SER A 161 8.07 45.51 -12.91
N SER A 162 6.95 44.95 -13.38
CA SER A 162 6.18 45.42 -14.55
C SER A 162 6.83 45.36 -15.93
N SER A 163 6.29 44.50 -16.80
CA SER A 163 5.78 44.91 -18.12
C SER A 163 4.98 43.80 -18.78
N VAL A 164 3.72 44.13 -19.05
CA VAL A 164 2.84 43.47 -20.02
C VAL A 164 3.50 43.53 -21.39
N ASN A 165 3.56 42.41 -22.11
CA ASN A 165 3.45 42.42 -23.57
C ASN A 165 2.77 41.14 -24.04
N GLN A 166 1.53 41.31 -24.48
CA GLN A 166 0.88 40.42 -25.43
C GLN A 166 1.76 40.33 -26.68
N VAL A 167 2.05 39.12 -27.14
CA VAL A 167 2.35 38.87 -28.55
C VAL A 167 1.45 37.73 -28.99
N GLU A 168 0.32 38.12 -29.56
CA GLU A 168 -0.52 37.28 -30.39
C GLU A 168 0.15 37.12 -31.76
N THR A 169 -0.15 36.01 -32.43
CA THR A 169 -0.01 35.78 -33.88
C THR A 169 1.38 35.36 -34.38
N THR A 170 1.57 34.06 -34.61
CA THR A 170 1.44 33.45 -35.96
C THR A 170 1.76 31.95 -35.88
N LEU A 171 0.78 31.11 -36.21
CA LEU A 171 1.01 29.72 -36.61
C LEU A 171 1.76 29.73 -37.94
N ALA A 172 3.09 29.59 -37.89
CA ALA A 172 3.90 29.23 -39.04
C ALA A 172 4.14 27.72 -39.00
N TYR A 173 3.29 26.99 -39.72
CA TYR A 173 3.55 25.60 -40.10
C TYR A 173 4.77 25.57 -41.02
N SER A 174 5.88 25.03 -40.55
CA SER A 174 7.02 24.66 -41.40
C SER A 174 7.80 23.51 -40.76
N GLU A 175 7.55 22.31 -41.29
CA GLU A 175 8.53 21.22 -41.51
C GLU A 175 9.25 20.56 -40.32
N ASP A 176 8.47 20.04 -39.37
CA ASP A 176 8.89 18.90 -38.52
C ASP A 176 7.83 17.77 -38.58
N HIS A 177 7.55 17.29 -39.79
CA HIS A 177 6.67 16.12 -40.01
C HIS A 177 7.39 14.78 -39.74
N GLU A 178 8.72 14.78 -39.55
CA GLU A 178 9.47 13.55 -39.28
C GLU A 178 9.46 13.14 -37.80
N MET A 179 9.32 14.09 -36.86
CA MET A 179 9.28 13.76 -35.42
C MET A 179 7.96 13.15 -34.95
N LEU A 180 6.85 13.42 -35.65
CA LEU A 180 5.52 12.89 -35.31
C LEU A 180 5.24 11.52 -35.94
N ALA A 181 5.98 11.14 -37.00
CA ALA A 181 5.87 9.82 -37.61
C ALA A 181 6.31 8.70 -36.66
N PHE A 182 7.23 9.00 -35.74
CA PHE A 182 7.71 8.04 -34.74
C PHE A 182 6.63 7.66 -33.71
N ILE A 183 5.70 8.58 -33.42
CA ILE A 183 4.63 8.33 -32.44
C ILE A 183 3.51 7.50 -33.07
N SER A 184 3.34 7.54 -34.40
CA SER A 184 2.34 6.72 -35.11
C SER A 184 2.79 5.28 -35.39
N ASP A 185 4.09 5.00 -35.32
CA ASP A 185 4.66 3.65 -35.50
C ASP A 185 4.92 2.93 -34.18
N LEU A 186 4.71 3.60 -33.04
CA LEU A 186 4.66 2.93 -31.74
C LEU A 186 3.37 2.11 -31.71
N GLU A 187 3.52 0.79 -31.79
CA GLU A 187 2.44 -0.13 -31.43
C GLU A 187 1.90 0.29 -30.07
N ASP A 188 0.58 0.50 -30.01
CA ASP A 188 -0.18 0.86 -28.81
C ASP A 188 -0.26 -0.36 -27.89
N ASP A 189 0.90 -0.90 -27.50
CA ASP A 189 1.03 -1.98 -26.53
C ASP A 189 0.94 -1.34 -25.13
N VAL A 190 -0.22 -0.75 -24.86
CA VAL A 190 -0.62 -0.48 -23.48
C VAL A 190 -0.82 -1.82 -22.81
N THR A 191 0.20 -2.27 -22.09
CA THR A 191 0.03 -3.35 -21.12
C THR A 191 -0.92 -2.85 -20.05
N VAL A 192 -2.21 -3.15 -20.19
CA VAL A 192 -3.18 -2.99 -19.12
C VAL A 192 -2.88 -4.08 -18.11
N THR A 193 -1.91 -3.84 -17.23
CA THR A 193 -1.80 -4.62 -16.00
C THR A 193 -3.04 -4.33 -15.18
N SER A 194 -4.01 -5.24 -15.26
CA SER A 194 -5.19 -5.25 -14.42
C SER A 194 -4.76 -5.46 -12.97
N PHE A 195 -4.58 -4.38 -12.22
CA PHE A 195 -4.41 -4.49 -10.78
C PHE A 195 -5.73 -4.93 -10.16
N ARG A 196 -5.72 -6.02 -9.41
CA ARG A 196 -6.87 -6.39 -8.57
C ARG A 196 -7.00 -5.34 -7.48
N LEU A 197 -8.04 -4.51 -7.58
CA LEU A 197 -8.52 -3.72 -6.46
C LEU A 197 -9.41 -4.64 -5.63
N ASN A 198 -9.05 -4.88 -4.36
CA ASN A 198 -9.96 -5.49 -3.39
C ASN A 198 -11.03 -4.46 -3.02
N ASP A 199 -11.98 -4.25 -3.94
CA ASP A 199 -13.11 -3.36 -3.76
C ASP A 199 -14.16 -4.10 -2.93
N VAL A 200 -14.07 -3.95 -1.60
CA VAL A 200 -15.03 -4.53 -0.66
C VAL A 200 -16.11 -3.49 -0.37
N PHE A 201 -17.26 -3.65 -1.02
CA PHE A 201 -18.47 -2.92 -0.65
C PHE A 201 -19.12 -3.61 0.53
N VAL A 202 -19.23 -2.92 1.66
CA VAL A 202 -19.99 -3.42 2.81
C VAL A 202 -21.39 -2.79 2.77
N GLU A 203 -22.40 -3.64 2.58
CA GLU A 203 -23.83 -3.26 2.52
C GLU A 203 -24.40 -2.96 3.92
#